data_AF-A0A7Y0SIU2-F1
#
_entry.id   AF-A0A7Y0SIU2-F1
#
_cell.length_a   1.000
_cell.length_b   1.000
_cell.length_c   1.000
_cell.angle_alpha   90.00
_cell.angle_beta   90.00
_cell.angle_gamma   90.00
#
_symmetry.space_group_name_H-M   'P 1'
#
loop_
_entity.id
_entity.type
_entity.pdbx_description
1 polymer ?
#
loop_
_entity_poly.entity_id
_entity_poly.type
_entity_poly.pdbx_seq_one_letter_code
_entity_poly.pdbx_strand_id
1 'polypeptide(L)' 'EIYGEEVGVTINRSLNTKLDSLQILQRSHDLIKASGVDPKRVTIELTETAYFEQDEEHTRALEEVRKEGIEIAIDDFGTG' A
#
# COMPACT_ATOMS: atom_id res chain seq x y z
N GLU A 1 -26.90 3.83 -0.64
CA GLU A 1 -25.72 3.38 -1.41
C GLU A 1 -25.98 1.98 -1.96
N ILE A 2 -25.46 1.64 -3.14
CA ILE A 2 -25.76 0.36 -3.83
C ILE A 2 -24.98 -0.82 -3.21
N TYR A 3 -23.87 -0.54 -2.51
CA TYR A 3 -22.95 -1.57 -2.02
C TYR A 3 -22.75 -1.58 -0.49
N GLY A 4 -23.21 -0.54 0.23
CA GLY A 4 -23.07 -0.42 1.70
C GLY A 4 -21.74 0.16 2.16
N GLU A 5 -21.68 0.54 3.44
CA GLU A 5 -20.51 1.20 4.06
C GLU A 5 -19.30 0.25 4.24
N GLU A 6 -19.50 -1.06 4.09
CA GLU A 6 -18.49 -2.09 4.39
C GLU A 6 -17.61 -2.50 3.18
N VAL A 7 -17.83 -1.95 1.98
CA VAL A 7 -17.07 -2.40 0.80
C VAL A 7 -15.67 -1.82 0.76
N GLY A 8 -14.65 -2.66 0.89
CA GLY A 8 -13.25 -2.28 0.65
C GLY A 8 -12.83 -2.42 -0.81
N VAL A 9 -11.72 -1.80 -1.17
CA VAL A 9 -11.01 -1.99 -2.45
C VAL A 9 -9.56 -2.34 -2.17
N THR A 10 -9.10 -3.42 -2.76
CA THR A 10 -7.68 -3.78 -2.79
C THR A 10 -7.06 -3.33 -4.12
N ILE A 11 -5.94 -2.64 -4.06
CA ILE A 11 -5.19 -2.16 -5.22
C ILE A 11 -3.84 -2.87 -5.26
N ASN A 12 -3.68 -3.69 -6.29
CA ASN A 12 -2.41 -4.33 -6.61
C ASN A 12 -1.39 -3.31 -7.13
N ARG A 13 -0.21 -3.25 -6.49
CA ARG A 13 0.87 -2.31 -6.80
C ARG A 13 2.21 -3.02 -6.85
N SER A 14 2.66 -3.34 -8.07
CA SER A 14 4.02 -3.84 -8.31
C SER A 14 5.08 -2.76 -8.08
N LEU A 15 6.22 -3.19 -7.52
CA LEU A 15 7.40 -2.37 -7.32
C LEU A 15 8.35 -2.36 -8.54
N ASN A 16 8.06 -3.12 -9.60
CA ASN A 16 8.88 -3.17 -10.81
C ASN A 16 8.69 -1.91 -11.67
N THR A 17 9.32 -0.81 -11.23
CA THR A 17 9.27 0.50 -11.88
C THR A 17 10.59 1.25 -11.66
N LYS A 18 10.75 2.42 -12.27
CA LYS A 18 11.91 3.31 -12.11
C LYS A 18 11.88 4.11 -10.80
N LEU A 19 10.75 4.09 -10.09
CA LEU A 19 10.57 4.78 -8.81
C LEU A 19 11.04 3.87 -7.68
N ASP A 20 11.62 4.44 -6.63
CA ASP A 20 11.91 3.69 -5.42
C ASP A 20 10.64 3.35 -4.63
N SER A 21 10.72 2.33 -3.77
CA SER A 21 9.59 1.84 -2.98
C SER A 21 9.01 2.89 -2.03
N LEU A 22 9.83 3.78 -1.47
CA LEU A 22 9.36 4.87 -0.62
C LEU A 22 8.54 5.89 -1.41
N GLN A 23 8.99 6.27 -2.61
CA GLN A 23 8.25 7.13 -3.53
C GLN A 23 6.92 6.51 -3.94
N ILE A 24 6.89 5.19 -4.18
CA ILE A 24 5.66 4.48 -4.50
C ILE A 24 4.68 4.52 -3.33
N LEU A 25 5.14 4.23 -2.11
CA LEU A 25 4.32 4.28 -0.91
C LEU A 25 3.76 5.69 -0.68
N GLN A 26 4.63 6.70 -0.68
CA GLN A 26 4.23 8.09 -0.46
C GLN A 26 3.21 8.55 -1.50
N ARG A 27 3.48 8.28 -2.78
CA ARG A 27 2.58 8.70 -3.87
C ARG A 27 1.23 7.98 -3.79
N SER A 28 1.23 6.69 -3.43
CA SER A 28 -0.02 5.93 -3.29
C SER A 28 -0.86 6.48 -2.13
N HIS A 29 -0.22 6.77 -1.00
CA HIS A 29 -0.86 7.43 0.15
C HIS A 29 -1.47 8.80 -0.25
N ASP A 30 -0.70 9.65 -0.94
CA ASP A 30 -1.16 10.99 -1.33
C ASP A 30 -2.36 10.93 -2.28
N LEU A 31 -2.35 9.99 -3.22
CA LEU A 31 -3.47 9.77 -4.14
C LEU A 31 -4.73 9.27 -3.43
N ILE A 32 -4.57 8.35 -2.47
CA ILE A 32 -5.70 7.85 -1.67
C ILE A 32 -6.30 8.98 -0.84
N LYS A 33 -5.49 9.79 -0.15
CA LYS A 33 -5.97 10.96 0.59
C LYS A 33 -6.67 11.97 -0.31
N ALA A 34 -6.12 12.24 -1.50
CA ALA A 34 -6.73 13.17 -2.45
C ALA A 34 -8.05 12.67 -3.05
N SER A 35 -8.29 11.35 -3.05
CA SER A 35 -9.50 10.75 -3.64
C SER A 35 -10.78 10.98 -2.84
N GLY A 36 -10.68 11.33 -1.56
CA GLY A 36 -11.82 11.46 -0.65
C GLY A 36 -12.44 10.14 -0.18
N VAL A 37 -11.87 8.99 -0.57
CA VAL A 37 -12.23 7.67 -0.03
C VAL A 37 -11.72 7.56 1.41
N ASP A 38 -12.48 6.89 2.28
CA ASP A 38 -11.99 6.52 3.62
C ASP A 38 -10.76 5.61 3.48
N PRO A 39 -9.56 6.04 3.95
CA PRO A 39 -8.34 5.24 3.86
C PRO A 39 -8.48 3.83 4.43
N LYS A 40 -9.34 3.64 5.45
CA LYS A 40 -9.61 2.33 6.07
C LYS A 40 -10.28 1.33 5.15
N ARG A 41 -10.81 1.79 4.02
CA ARG A 41 -11.45 0.96 2.98
C ARG A 41 -10.49 0.62 1.85
N VAL A 42 -9.24 1.08 1.91
CA VAL A 42 -8.24 0.85 0.87
C VAL A 42 -7.13 -0.03 1.41
N THR A 43 -6.90 -1.14 0.74
CA THR A 43 -5.75 -2.00 0.96
C THR A 43 -4.82 -1.87 -0.24
N ILE A 44 -3.53 -1.57 -0.02
CA ILE A 44 -2.51 -1.65 -1.06
C ILE A 44 -1.80 -3.00 -0.91
N GLU A 45 -1.78 -3.77 -1.99
CA GLU A 45 -1.08 -5.05 -2.07
C GLU A 45 0.22 -4.86 -2.86
N LEU A 46 1.36 -5.07 -2.20
CA LEU A 46 2.70 -4.94 -2.77
C LEU A 46 3.25 -6.33 -3.05
N THR A 47 3.75 -6.57 -4.26
CA THR A 47 4.06 -7.92 -4.77
C THR A 47 5.52 -8.36 -4.63
N GLU A 48 6.31 -7.76 -3.75
CA GLU A 48 7.73 -8.09 -3.62
C GLU A 48 8.25 -7.83 -2.18
N THR A 49 8.29 -8.88 -1.35
CA THR A 49 8.64 -8.79 0.08
C THR A 49 10.10 -8.39 0.33
N ALA A 50 11.01 -8.80 -0.55
CA ALA A 50 12.45 -8.60 -0.40
C ALA A 50 12.88 -7.13 -0.29
N TYR A 51 12.08 -6.18 -0.80
CA TYR A 51 12.38 -4.75 -0.72
C TYR A 51 12.17 -4.16 0.68
N PHE A 52 11.27 -4.74 1.48
CA PHE A 52 10.85 -4.16 2.76
C PHE A 52 11.48 -4.85 3.97
N GLU A 53 11.97 -6.08 3.83
CA GLU A 53 12.54 -6.86 4.96
C GLU A 53 13.96 -6.46 5.37
N GLN A 54 14.70 -5.73 4.53
CA GLN A 54 16.11 -5.44 4.76
C GLN A 54 16.42 -3.98 5.14
N ASP A 55 15.41 -3.11 5.24
CA ASP A 55 15.62 -1.68 5.40
C ASP A 55 14.66 -1.05 6.44
N GLU A 56 15.24 -0.43 7.46
CA GLU A 56 14.52 0.26 8.53
C GLU A 56 13.69 1.46 8.02
N GLU A 57 14.17 2.14 6.98
CA GLU A 57 13.48 3.29 6.39
C GLU A 57 12.16 2.85 5.74
N HIS A 58 12.22 1.74 5.00
CA HIS A 58 11.06 1.09 4.38
C HIS A 58 10.05 0.60 5.41
N THR A 59 10.53 0.00 6.50
CA THR A 59 9.66 -0.41 7.62
C THR A 59 8.94 0.78 8.24
N ARG A 60 9.67 1.89 8.50
CA ARG A 60 9.06 3.11 9.05
C ARG A 60 8.01 3.69 8.11
N ALA A 61 8.29 3.76 6.80
CA ALA A 61 7.33 4.28 5.82
C ALA A 61 6.04 3.43 5.78
N LEU A 62 6.15 2.11 5.84
CA LEU A 62 4.99 1.23 5.94
C LEU A 62 4.16 1.50 7.20
N GLU A 63 4.80 1.70 8.35
CA GLU A 63 4.11 2.05 9.58
C GLU A 63 3.41 3.41 9.50
N GLU A 64 4.03 4.40 8.88
CA GLU A 64 3.44 5.73 8.69
C GLU A 64 2.18 5.65 7.83
N VAL A 65 2.24 4.93 6.70
CA VAL A 65 1.07 4.73 5.84
C VAL A 65 -0.05 3.97 6.58
N ARG A 66 0.30 2.96 7.39
CA ARG A 66 -0.68 2.23 8.22
C ARG A 66 -1.32 3.09 9.31
N LYS A 67 -0.58 4.01 9.93
CA LYS A 67 -1.11 4.96 10.94
C LYS A 67 -2.16 5.90 10.36
N GLU A 68 -2.09 6.18 9.06
CA GLU A 68 -3.06 6.99 8.32
C GLU A 68 -4.33 6.20 7.92
N GLY A 69 -4.40 4.92 8.29
CA GLY A 69 -5.57 4.05 8.12
C GLY A 69 -5.56 3.21 6.85
N ILE A 70 -4.55 3.35 5.99
CA ILE A 70 -4.41 2.52 4.77
C ILE A 70 -3.83 1.16 5.17
N GLU A 71 -4.51 0.08 4.79
CA GLU A 71 -3.96 -1.25 5.00
C GLU A 71 -2.89 -1.56 3.95
N ILE A 72 -1.76 -2.12 4.38
CA ILE A 72 -0.71 -2.60 3.47
C ILE A 72 -0.57 -4.11 3.63
N ALA A 73 -0.93 -4.84 2.58
CA ALA A 73 -0.63 -6.24 2.39
C ALA A 73 0.67 -6.36 1.59
N ILE A 74 1.57 -7.24 2.04
CA ILE A 74 2.76 -7.61 1.28
C ILE A 74 2.54 -9.06 0.88
N ASP A 75 2.39 -9.29 -0.42
CA ASP A 75 2.27 -10.62 -0.99
C ASP A 75 3.62 -11.05 -1.53
N ASP A 76 4.04 -12.25 -1.15
CA ASP A 76 5.19 -12.90 -1.75
C ASP A 76 4.63 -13.82 -2.82
N PHE A 77 4.66 -13.36 -4.07
CA PHE A 77 4.30 -14.21 -5.20
C PHE A 77 5.32 -15.35 -5.25
N GLY A 78 5.01 -16.43 -4.53
CA GLY A 78 5.93 -17.49 -4.21
C GLY A 78 6.40 -18.26 -5.44
N THR A 79 7.73 -18.35 -5.53
CA THR A 79 8.51 -19.45 -6.12
C THR A 79 8.42 -19.68 -7.62
N GLY A 80 9.34 -19.02 -8.34
CA GLY A 80 10.07 -19.59 -9.48
C GLY A 80 11.56 -19.37 -9.29
#